data_AF-A0A653C259-F1
#
_entry.id   AF-A0A653C259-F1
#
_cell.length_a   1.000
_cell.length_b   1.000
_cell.length_c   1.000
_cell.angle_alpha   90.00
_cell.angle_beta   90.00
_cell.angle_gamma   90.00
#
_symmetry.space_group_name_H-M   'P 1'
#
loop_
_entity.id
_entity.type
_entity.pdbx_description
1 polymer ?
#
loop_
_entity_poly.entity_id
_entity_poly.type
_entity_poly.pdbx_seq_one_letter_code
_entity_poly.pdbx_strand_id
1 'polypeptide(L)'
;MKVRIQNFEQHDPPKVPDETRLINELLREYLAWNGYMYTEEVLAAESGQKGERMSRDVLTTKFGVMDDVKTAKIPLLYYMVAAFQSGDEE
;
A
#
# COMPACT_ATOMS: atom_id res chain seq x y z
N MET A 1 17.96 24.84 -26.22
CA MET A 1 17.61 23.53 -25.63
C MET A 1 16.09 23.42 -25.62
N LYS A 2 15.50 22.74 -26.60
CA LYS A 2 14.04 22.60 -26.73
C LYS A 2 13.71 21.18 -26.27
N VAL A 3 13.38 21.03 -24.99
CA VAL A 3 12.92 19.73 -24.47
C VAL A 3 11.51 19.53 -25.01
N ARG A 4 11.38 18.47 -25.80
CA ARG A 4 10.24 18.15 -26.64
C ARG A 4 9.13 17.59 -25.73
N ILE A 5 8.13 18.40 -25.41
CA ILE A 5 6.86 17.91 -24.88
C ILE A 5 6.15 17.25 -26.06
N GLN A 6 6.42 15.95 -26.27
CA GLN A 6 5.64 15.15 -27.21
C GLN A 6 4.41 14.63 -26.47
N ASN A 7 3.25 14.91 -27.05
CA ASN A 7 2.06 14.08 -26.95
C ASN A 7 1.46 13.93 -25.54
N PHE A 8 0.68 14.93 -25.13
CA PHE A 8 -0.53 14.69 -24.35
C PHE A 8 -1.56 13.99 -25.26
N GLU A 9 -1.28 12.75 -25.68
CA GLU A 9 -2.38 11.86 -26.02
C GLU A 9 -3.01 11.45 -24.69
N GLN A 10 -4.34 11.41 -24.63
CA GLN A 10 -5.10 10.85 -23.50
C GLN A 10 -4.81 9.35 -23.41
N HIS A 11 -3.60 9.00 -23.01
CA HIS A 11 -3.30 7.69 -22.50
C HIS A 11 -3.86 7.70 -21.09
N ASP A 12 -4.85 6.84 -20.82
CA ASP A 12 -5.20 6.52 -19.43
C ASP A 12 -3.87 6.35 -18.67
N PRO A 13 -3.70 7.02 -17.52
CA PRO A 13 -2.47 6.91 -16.75
C PRO A 13 -2.14 5.43 -16.61
N PRO A 14 -0.86 5.03 -16.81
CA PRO A 14 -0.48 3.63 -16.83
C PRO A 14 -1.11 2.95 -15.63
N LYS A 15 -1.99 1.96 -15.88
CA LYS A 15 -2.74 1.29 -14.82
C LYS A 15 -1.71 0.78 -13.82
N VAL A 16 -1.78 1.31 -12.60
CA VAL A 16 -0.90 0.90 -11.51
C VAL A 16 -1.00 -0.62 -11.41
N PRO A 17 0.11 -1.36 -11.51
CA PRO A 17 0.09 -2.81 -11.38
C PRO A 17 -0.66 -3.23 -10.11
N ASP A 18 -1.41 -4.31 -10.17
CA ASP A 18 -2.21 -4.78 -9.03
C ASP A 18 -1.36 -5.00 -7.77
N GLU A 19 -0.11 -5.44 -7.95
CA GLU A 19 0.88 -5.56 -6.87
C GLU A 19 1.25 -4.19 -6.26
N THR A 20 1.50 -3.19 -7.08
CA THR A 20 1.82 -1.83 -6.62
C THR A 20 0.64 -1.22 -5.88
N ARG A 21 -0.58 -1.43 -6.40
CA ARG A 21 -1.82 -1.02 -5.72
C ARG A 21 -1.93 -1.69 -4.35
N LEU A 22 -1.67 -3.00 -4.27
CA LEU A 22 -1.73 -3.77 -3.02
C LEU A 22 -0.69 -3.29 -2.00
N ILE A 23 0.56 -3.02 -2.43
CA ILE A 23 1.62 -2.46 -1.58
C ILE A 23 1.24 -1.08 -1.07
N ASN A 24 0.69 -0.22 -1.93
CA ASN A 24 0.24 1.11 -1.52
C ASN A 24 -0.86 1.03 -0.45
N GLU A 25 -1.80 0.09 -0.55
CA GLU A 25 -2.82 -0.09 0.49
C GLU A 25 -2.22 -0.55 1.82
N LEU A 26 -1.20 -1.41 1.79
CA LEU A 26 -0.43 -1.79 2.97
C LEU A 26 0.28 -0.58 3.61
N LEU A 27 0.85 0.30 2.79
CA LEU A 27 1.48 1.54 3.24
C LEU A 27 0.45 2.52 3.80
N ARG A 28 -0.73 2.65 3.18
CA ARG A 28 -1.81 3.51 3.68
C ARG A 28 -2.29 3.09 5.07
N GLU A 29 -2.39 1.79 5.35
CA GLU A 29 -2.69 1.27 6.69
C GLU A 29 -1.60 1.68 7.70
N TYR A 30 -0.33 1.47 7.35
CA TYR A 30 0.81 1.86 8.19
C TYR A 30 0.84 3.36 8.47
N LEU A 31 0.67 4.19 7.43
CA LEU A 31 0.71 5.64 7.54
C LEU A 31 -0.42 6.15 8.44
N ALA A 32 -1.64 5.65 8.23
CA ALA A 32 -2.80 6.03 9.03
C ALA A 32 -2.65 5.64 10.50
N TRP A 33 -2.14 4.43 10.78
CA TRP A 33 -1.93 3.96 12.15
C TRP A 33 -0.86 4.77 12.88
N ASN A 34 0.21 5.18 12.20
CA ASN A 34 1.26 6.04 12.76
C ASN A 34 0.88 7.53 12.81
N GLY A 35 -0.29 7.91 12.29
CA GLY A 35 -0.76 9.31 12.30
C GLY A 35 -0.23 10.19 11.16
N TYR A 36 0.39 9.61 10.12
CA TYR A 36 0.88 10.31 8.94
C TYR A 36 -0.24 10.63 7.92
N MET A 37 -1.27 11.34 8.38
CA MET A 37 -2.51 11.56 7.59
C MET A 37 -2.27 12.29 6.27
N TYR A 38 -1.47 13.38 6.27
CA TYR A 38 -1.20 14.14 5.05
C TYR A 38 -0.38 13.34 4.03
N THR A 39 0.56 12.52 4.50
CA THR A 39 1.35 11.64 3.63
C THR A 39 0.47 10.58 2.99
N GLU A 40 -0.50 10.04 3.74
CA GLU A 40 -1.47 9.07 3.21
C GLU A 40 -2.35 9.68 2.13
N GLU A 41 -2.84 10.91 2.33
CA GLU A 41 -3.65 11.63 1.34
C GLU A 41 -2.86 11.93 0.06
N VAL A 42 -1.61 12.40 0.19
CA VAL A 42 -0.73 12.65 -0.96
C VAL A 42 -0.44 11.36 -1.70
N LEU A 43 -0.08 10.28 -0.99
CA LEU A 43 0.17 8.97 -1.59
C LEU A 43 -1.06 8.47 -2.37
N ALA A 44 -2.25 8.54 -1.78
CA ALA A 44 -3.50 8.15 -2.44
C ALA A 44 -3.80 9.03 -3.66
N ALA A 45 -3.44 10.32 -3.61
CA ALA A 45 -3.61 11.24 -4.71
C ALA A 45 -2.65 10.96 -5.87
N GLU A 46 -1.38 10.67 -5.57
CA GLU A 46 -0.33 10.38 -6.53
C GLU A 46 -0.51 9.01 -7.19
N SER A 47 -0.97 8.00 -6.44
CA SER A 47 -1.22 6.66 -6.96
C SER A 47 -2.55 6.50 -7.67
N GLY A 48 -3.40 7.55 -7.69
CA GLY A 48 -4.75 7.47 -8.22
C GLY A 48 -5.71 6.63 -7.34
N GLN A 49 -5.33 6.29 -6.11
CA GLN A 49 -6.11 5.50 -5.14
C GLN A 49 -6.89 6.39 -4.16
N LYS A 50 -7.43 7.53 -4.61
CA LYS A 50 -8.21 8.49 -3.78
C LYS A 50 -9.53 7.92 -3.20
N GLY A 51 -9.77 6.62 -3.32
CA GLY A 51 -10.96 5.94 -2.84
C GLY A 51 -10.81 5.37 -1.43
N GLU A 52 -11.86 4.63 -1.04
CA GLU A 52 -11.90 3.88 0.21
C GLU A 52 -10.71 2.93 0.31
N ARG A 53 -10.12 2.85 1.50
CA ARG A 53 -9.02 1.93 1.79
C ARG A 53 -9.52 0.50 1.65
N MET A 54 -8.66 -0.38 1.16
CA MET A 54 -8.98 -1.81 1.14
C MET A 54 -9.20 -2.31 2.57
N SER A 55 -10.23 -3.14 2.75
CA SER A 55 -10.46 -3.76 4.05
C SER A 55 -9.33 -4.74 4.38
N ARG A 56 -9.07 -4.86 5.68
CA ARG A 56 -8.00 -5.70 6.20
C ARG A 56 -8.17 -7.17 5.79
N ASP A 57 -9.40 -7.67 5.76
CA ASP A 57 -9.71 -9.04 5.31
C ASP A 57 -9.27 -9.32 3.87
N VAL A 58 -9.37 -8.32 3.00
CA VAL A 58 -8.93 -8.47 1.61
C VAL A 58 -7.41 -8.42 1.53
N LEU A 59 -6.76 -7.55 2.31
CA LEU A 59 -5.29 -7.49 2.37
C LEU A 59 -4.69 -8.81 2.88
N THR A 60 -5.19 -9.33 4.00
CA THR A 60 -4.73 -10.61 4.59
C THR A 60 -4.91 -11.77 3.61
N THR A 61 -6.07 -11.84 2.94
CA THR A 61 -6.33 -12.84 1.89
C THR A 61 -5.37 -12.70 0.72
N LYS A 62 -5.11 -11.48 0.23
CA LYS A 62 -4.23 -11.22 -0.92
C LYS A 62 -2.76 -11.51 -0.61
N PHE A 63 -2.32 -11.23 0.61
CA PHE A 63 -0.96 -11.49 1.06
C PHE A 63 -0.75 -12.91 1.61
N GLY A 64 -1.81 -13.72 1.74
CA GLY A 64 -1.72 -15.07 2.27
C GLY A 64 -1.37 -15.12 3.76
N VAL A 65 -1.72 -14.07 4.50
CA VAL A 65 -1.43 -13.93 5.94
C VAL A 65 -2.71 -14.20 6.74
N MET A 66 -2.62 -14.98 7.81
CA MET A 66 -3.71 -15.12 8.78
C MET A 66 -3.61 -14.02 9.84
N ASP A 67 -4.69 -13.27 10.05
CA ASP A 67 -4.77 -12.28 11.14
C ASP A 67 -5.12 -13.01 12.44
N ASP A 68 -4.23 -12.95 13.43
CA ASP A 68 -4.49 -13.42 14.78
C ASP A 68 -5.06 -12.25 15.62
N VAL A 69 -5.81 -12.57 16.69
CA VAL A 69 -6.45 -11.60 17.60
C VAL A 69 -5.42 -10.63 18.22
N LYS A 70 -4.15 -11.04 18.26
CA LYS A 70 -3.02 -10.20 18.71
C LYS A 70 -2.50 -9.26 17.62
N THR A 71 -2.56 -9.66 16.34
CA THR A 71 -2.05 -8.88 15.20
C THR A 71 -3.08 -7.87 14.70
N ALA A 72 -4.37 -8.11 14.95
CA ALA A 72 -5.47 -7.21 14.60
C ALA A 72 -5.34 -5.77 15.15
N LYS A 73 -4.46 -5.53 16.14
CA LYS A 73 -4.24 -4.22 16.77
C LYS A 73 -3.06 -3.43 16.19
N ILE A 74 -2.24 -4.05 15.33
CA ILE A 74 -1.05 -3.44 14.73
C ILE A 74 -1.16 -3.48 13.19
N PRO A 75 -0.48 -2.57 12.47
CA PRO A 75 -0.44 -2.60 11.01
C PRO A 75 0.06 -3.94 10.50
N LEU A 76 -0.52 -4.43 9.41
CA LEU A 76 -0.13 -5.70 8.79
C LEU A 76 1.34 -5.68 8.36
N LEU A 77 1.86 -4.52 7.99
CA LEU A 77 3.28 -4.33 7.67
C LEU A 77 4.20 -4.69 8.85
N TYR A 78 3.81 -4.38 10.09
CA TYR A 78 4.60 -4.73 11.28
C TYR A 78 4.63 -6.22 11.49
N TYR A 79 3.48 -6.88 11.30
CA TYR A 79 3.41 -8.34 11.36
C TYR A 79 4.31 -9.00 10.31
N MET A 80 4.26 -8.54 9.06
CA MET A 80 5.08 -9.10 7.98
C MET A 80 6.57 -8.95 8.30
N VAL A 81 7.01 -7.76 8.70
CA VAL A 81 8.42 -7.51 9.06
C VAL A 81 8.86 -8.41 10.22
N ALA A 82 8.04 -8.52 11.26
CA ALA A 82 8.33 -9.40 12.40
C ALA A 82 8.41 -10.87 12.00
N ALA A 83 7.48 -11.34 11.14
CA ALA A 83 7.47 -12.71 10.64
C ALA A 83 8.73 -13.05 9.83
N PHE A 84 9.21 -12.12 8.99
CA PHE A 84 10.48 -12.30 8.27
C PHE A 84 11.68 -12.31 9.21
N GLN A 85 11.73 -11.39 10.20
CA GLN A 85 12.83 -11.35 11.17
C GLN A 85 12.91 -12.61 12.04
N SER A 86 11.77 -13.21 12.40
CA SER A 86 11.75 -14.47 13.15
C SER A 86 12.10 -15.70 12.31
N GLY A 87 11.95 -15.62 10.98
CA GLY A 87 12.29 -16.72 10.08
C GLY A 87 13.80 -16.85 9.79
N ASP A 88 14.59 -15.83 10.11
CA ASP A 88 16.05 -15.83 9.97
C ASP A 88 16.78 -16.38 11.23
N GLU A 89 16.04 -16.75 12.28
CA GLU A 89 16.58 -17.34 13.51
C GLU A 89 16.62 -18.89 13.52
N GLU A 90 16.39 -19.56 12.38
CA GLU A 90 16.63 -21.02 12.19
C GLU A 90 17.88 -21.35 11.36
#